data_AF-A0A1Q5PMG6-F1
#
_entry.id   AF-A0A1Q5PMG6-F1
#
_cell.length_a   1.000
_cell.length_b   1.000
_cell.length_c   1.000
_cell.angle_alpha   90.00
_cell.angle_beta   90.00
_cell.angle_gamma   90.00
#
_symmetry.space_group_name_H-M   'P 1'
#
loop_
_entity.id
_entity.type
_entity.pdbx_description
1 polymer ?
#
loop_
_entity_poly.entity_id
_entity_poly.type
_entity_poly.pdbx_seq_one_letter_code
_entity_poly.pdbx_strand_id
1 'polypeptide(L)'
;MDISWKVVNGLTLAGAAIVANLVVKNGWKLVTGHKPPTEGEEELQARMLEVLAFGAISGLVMAATRRFALGKANQWYGGSKFNQLEV
;
A
#
# COMPACT_ATOMS: atom_id res chain seq x y z
N MET A 1 2.81 20.11 21.76
CA MET A 1 2.00 18.98 22.26
C MET A 1 2.35 17.72 21.46
N ASP A 2 3.65 17.37 21.40
CA ASP A 2 4.17 16.63 20.24
C ASP A 2 4.73 15.24 20.60
N ILE A 3 5.03 15.04 21.88
CA ILE A 3 5.59 13.76 22.38
C ILE A 3 4.57 12.64 22.27
N SER A 4 3.31 12.86 22.66
CA SER A 4 2.27 11.84 22.57
C SER A 4 2.01 11.42 21.13
N TRP A 5 2.02 12.36 20.18
CA TRP A 5 1.83 12.06 18.76
C TRP A 5 3.00 11.30 18.16
N LYS A 6 4.25 11.63 18.54
CA LYS A 6 5.45 10.89 18.12
C LYS A 6 5.46 9.47 18.66
N VAL A 7 5.03 9.26 19.91
CA VAL A 7 4.94 7.92 20.51
C VAL A 7 3.89 7.08 19.79
N VAL A 8 2.71 7.65 19.53
CA VAL A 8 1.66 6.98 18.74
C VAL A 8 2.19 6.61 17.36
N ASN A 9 2.79 7.54 16.62
CA ASN A 9 3.36 7.24 15.30
C ASN A 9 4.44 6.16 15.35
N GLY A 10 5.32 6.19 16.36
CA GLY A 10 6.34 5.16 16.57
C GLY A 10 5.73 3.78 16.81
N LEU A 11 4.69 3.69 17.65
CA LEU A 11 3.97 2.45 17.91
C LEU A 11 3.24 1.94 16.68
N THR A 12 2.59 2.82 15.91
CA THR A 12 1.92 2.45 14.67
C THR A 12 2.91 1.93 13.63
N LEU A 13 4.08 2.57 13.51
CA LEU A 13 5.14 2.14 12.61
C LEU A 13 5.69 0.76 13.02
N ALA A 14 5.93 0.56 14.32
CA ALA A 14 6.38 -0.73 14.85
C ALA A 14 5.34 -1.84 14.63
N GLY A 15 4.06 -1.54 14.87
CA GLY A 15 2.96 -2.47 14.57
C GLY A 15 2.86 -2.79 13.08
N ALA A 16 3.01 -1.78 12.22
CA ALA A 16 3.03 -1.97 10.77
C ALA A 16 4.22 -2.83 10.33
N ALA A 17 5.40 -2.69 10.93
CA ALA A 17 6.56 -3.52 10.63
C ALA A 17 6.31 -5.00 10.97
N ILE A 18 5.65 -5.30 12.09
CA ILE A 18 5.30 -6.67 12.46
C ILE A 18 4.32 -7.27 11.44
N VAL A 19 3.27 -6.53 11.10
CA VAL A 19 2.26 -6.98 10.13
C VAL A 19 2.88 -7.15 8.74
N ALA A 20 3.74 -6.22 8.31
CA ALA A 20 4.45 -6.29 7.04
C ALA A 20 5.30 -7.56 6.95
N ASN A 21 6.06 -7.89 8.01
CA ASN A 21 6.85 -9.12 8.06
C ASN A 21 5.99 -10.39 7.93
N LEU A 22 4.82 -10.42 8.59
CA LEU A 22 3.86 -11.53 8.47
C LEU A 22 3.30 -11.64 7.06
N VAL A 23 2.90 -10.52 6.47
CA VAL A 23 2.35 -10.47 5.10
C VAL A 23 3.39 -10.90 4.08
N VAL A 24 4.62 -10.39 4.17
CA VAL A 24 5.72 -10.76 3.27
C VAL A 24 6.04 -12.24 3.44
N LYS A 25 6.24 -12.73 4.67
CA LYS A 25 6.56 -14.13 4.92
C LYS A 25 5.47 -15.08 4.41
N ASN A 26 4.20 -14.78 4.67
CA ASN A 26 3.09 -15.61 4.24
C ASN A 26 2.84 -15.50 2.73
N GLY A 27 2.90 -14.29 2.17
CA GLY A 27 2.76 -14.06 0.74
C GLY A 27 3.87 -14.75 -0.05
N TRP A 28 5.12 -14.64 0.40
CA TRP A 28 6.26 -15.29 -0.25
C TRP A 28 6.17 -16.80 -0.17
N LYS A 29 5.85 -17.34 1.02
CA LYS A 29 5.64 -18.78 1.19
C LYS A 29 4.50 -19.30 0.31
N LEU A 30 3.44 -18.53 0.14
CA LEU A 30 2.28 -18.94 -0.65
C LEU A 30 2.58 -18.94 -2.16
N VAL A 31 3.37 -17.98 -2.65
CA VAL A 31 3.72 -17.88 -4.08
C VAL A 31 4.88 -18.81 -4.46
N THR A 32 5.92 -18.92 -3.62
CA THR A 32 7.18 -19.61 -3.95
C THR A 32 7.36 -20.95 -3.24
N GLY A 33 6.56 -21.23 -2.21
CA GLY A 33 6.72 -22.42 -1.35
C GLY A 33 7.91 -22.34 -0.38
N HIS A 34 8.78 -21.33 -0.49
CA HIS A 34 10.04 -21.23 0.24
C HIS A 34 10.05 -20.03 1.21
N LYS A 35 10.98 -20.05 2.18
CA LYS A 35 11.19 -18.90 3.08
C LYS A 35 11.79 -17.73 2.26
N PRO A 36 11.37 -16.49 2.53
CA PRO A 36 11.88 -15.33 1.80
C PRO A 36 13.42 -15.23 1.95
N PRO A 37 14.14 -14.90 0.86
CA PRO A 37 15.59 -14.77 0.88
C PRO A 37 15.99 -13.71 1.91
N THR A 38 16.98 -14.05 2.73
CA THR A 38 17.51 -13.17 3.79
C THR A 38 18.82 -12.57 3.29
N GLU A 39 19.11 -11.33 3.68
CA GLU A 39 20.29 -10.57 3.22
C GLU A 39 21.58 -11.39 3.36
N GLY A 40 22.33 -11.54 2.26
CA GLY A 40 23.67 -12.13 2.29
C GLY A 40 24.19 -12.73 0.98
N GLU A 41 23.35 -13.42 0.18
CA GLU A 41 23.88 -14.25 -0.92
C GLU A 41 23.27 -13.98 -2.31
N GLU A 42 22.15 -13.27 -2.41
CA GLU A 42 21.42 -13.03 -3.68
C GLU A 42 21.18 -11.54 -4.00
N GLU A 43 21.96 -10.62 -3.40
CA GLU A 43 21.67 -9.18 -3.39
C GLU A 43 21.39 -8.57 -4.76
N LEU A 44 22.08 -8.97 -5.83
CA LEU A 44 21.90 -8.29 -7.13
C LEU A 44 20.59 -8.67 -7.83
N GLN A 45 20.23 -9.95 -7.86
CA GLN A 45 18.97 -10.41 -8.44
C GLN A 45 17.78 -10.12 -7.53
N ALA A 46 17.96 -10.28 -6.22
CA ALA A 46 16.94 -9.91 -5.23
C ALA A 46 16.59 -8.43 -5.35
N ARG A 47 17.58 -7.54 -5.52
CA ARG A 47 17.36 -6.10 -5.65
C ARG A 47 16.64 -5.71 -6.94
N MET A 48 16.89 -6.40 -8.06
CA MET A 48 16.10 -6.18 -9.30
C MET A 48 14.66 -6.68 -9.15
N LEU A 49 14.48 -7.86 -8.56
CA LEU A 49 13.15 -8.43 -8.27
C LEU A 49 12.39 -7.55 -7.28
N GLU A 50 13.08 -6.98 -6.29
CA GLU A 50 12.53 -6.09 -5.28
C GLU A 50 12.09 -4.76 -5.89
N VAL A 51 12.88 -4.16 -6.78
CA VAL A 51 12.48 -2.96 -7.51
C VAL A 51 11.25 -3.22 -8.39
N LEU A 52 11.21 -4.37 -9.08
CA LEU A 52 10.05 -4.75 -9.90
C LEU A 52 8.82 -5.04 -9.04
N ALA A 53 8.99 -5.76 -7.92
CA ALA A 53 7.91 -6.04 -6.98
C ALA A 53 7.38 -4.75 -6.35
N PHE A 54 8.27 -3.86 -5.92
CA PHE A 54 7.90 -2.56 -5.36
C PHE A 54 7.19 -1.70 -6.40
N GLY A 55 7.67 -1.68 -7.65
CA GLY A 55 7.02 -0.99 -8.77
C GLY A 55 5.63 -1.55 -9.07
N ALA A 56 5.49 -2.87 -9.14
CA ALA A 56 4.21 -3.53 -9.37
C ALA A 56 3.21 -3.27 -8.24
N ILE A 57 3.65 -3.42 -6.98
CA ILE A 57 2.84 -3.15 -5.80
C ILE A 57 2.44 -1.68 -5.75
N SER A 58 3.38 -0.76 -5.96
CA SER A 58 3.10 0.69 -5.97
C SER A 58 2.13 1.07 -7.07
N GLY A 59 2.28 0.50 -8.27
CA GLY A 59 1.35 0.69 -9.38
C GLY A 59 -0.06 0.18 -9.04
N LEU A 60 -0.16 -1.00 -8.43
CA LEU A 60 -1.42 -1.58 -7.97
C LEU A 60 -2.10 -0.72 -6.89
N VAL A 61 -1.33 -0.27 -5.90
CA VAL A 61 -1.82 0.60 -4.82
C VAL A 61 -2.29 1.94 -5.38
N MET A 62 -1.53 2.55 -6.29
CA MET A 62 -1.94 3.80 -6.94
C MET A 62 -3.20 3.63 -7.79
N ALA A 63 -3.30 2.55 -8.57
CA ALA A 63 -4.49 2.26 -9.37
C ALA A 63 -5.72 2.05 -8.48
N ALA A 64 -5.58 1.29 -7.40
CA ALA A 64 -6.63 1.07 -6.42
C ALA A 64 -7.05 2.40 -5.78
N THR A 65 -6.08 3.19 -5.30
CA THR A 65 -6.32 4.50 -4.69
C THR A 65 -7.07 5.42 -5.65
N ARG A 66 -6.64 5.51 -6.91
CA ARG A 66 -7.32 6.31 -7.94
C ARG A 66 -8.75 5.86 -8.15
N ARG A 67 -9.01 4.55 -8.17
CA ARG A 67 -10.37 4.00 -8.32
C ARG A 67 -11.26 4.35 -7.14
N PHE A 68 -10.75 4.25 -5.91
CA PHE A 68 -11.46 4.67 -4.71
C PHE A 68 -11.68 6.19 -4.66
N ALA A 69 -10.67 6.98 -5.03
CA ALA A 69 -10.77 8.44 -5.09
C ALA A 69 -11.81 8.90 -6.11
N LEU A 70 -11.81 8.32 -7.32
CA LEU A 70 -12.81 8.61 -8.35
C LEU A 70 -14.22 8.13 -7.94
N GLY A 71 -14.34 6.98 -7.27
CA GLY A 71 -15.63 6.50 -6.75
C GLY A 71 -16.21 7.44 -5.68
N LYS A 72 -15.37 7.88 -4.74
CA LYS A 72 -15.72 8.88 -3.71
C LYS A 72 -16.05 10.24 -4.34
N ALA A 73 -15.26 10.68 -5.31
CA ALA A 73 -15.50 11.94 -6.02
C ALA A 73 -16.81 11.90 -6.82
N ASN A 74 -17.12 10.79 -7.49
CA ASN A 74 -18.37 10.63 -8.23
C ASN A 74 -19.59 10.60 -7.30
N GLN A 75 -19.46 9.97 -6.12
CA GLN A 75 -20.50 10.00 -5.09
C GLN A 75 -20.79 11.43 -4.57
N TRP A 76 -19.77 12.28 -4.51
CA TRP A 76 -19.89 13.64 -3.97
C TRP A 76 -20.27 14.68 -5.04
N TYR A 77 -19.77 14.52 -6.28
CA TYR A 77 -20.00 15.46 -7.38
C TYR A 77 -21.23 15.10 -8.23
N GLY A 78 -21.72 13.85 -8.17
CA GLY A 78 -22.92 13.39 -8.88
C GLY A 78 -24.24 14.04 -8.45
N GLY A 79 -24.24 14.84 -7.38
CA GLY A 79 -25.41 15.57 -6.88
C GLY A 79 -25.61 16.99 -7.44
N SER A 80 -24.67 17.52 -8.23
CA SER A 80 -24.70 18.94 -8.66
C SER A 80 -24.71 19.13 -10.18
N LYS A 81 -25.54 18.36 -10.90
CA LYS A 81 -25.72 18.52 -12.36
C LYS A 81 -27.19 18.53 -12.82
N PHE A 82 -28.17 18.63 -11.92
CA PHE A 82 -29.60 18.72 -12.28
C PHE A 82 -30.33 19.88 -11.60
N ASN A 83 -29.70 21.06 -11.51
CA ASN A 83 -30.44 22.27 -11.14
C ASN A 83 -29.88 23.53 -11.84
N GLN A 84 -29.66 23.44 -13.15
CA GLN A 84 -29.36 24.60 -14.00
C GLN A 84 -30.25 24.68 -15.25
N LEU A 85 -31.38 23.95 -15.28
CA LEU A 85 -32.32 23.98 -16.41
C LEU A 85 -33.80 24.14 -16.00
N GLU A 86 -34.10 24.55 -14.77
CA GLU A 86 -35.46 25.00 -14.43
C GLU A 86 -35.45 26.49 -14.08
N VAL A 87 -36.02 27.25 -15.03
CA VAL A 87 -36.63 28.60 -14.98
C VAL A 87 -35.77 29.80 -14.55
#